data_AF-A0A517Z120-F1
#
_entry.id   AF-A0A517Z120-F1
#
_cell.length_a   1.000
_cell.length_b   1.000
_cell.length_c   1.000
_cell.angle_alpha   90.00
_cell.angle_beta   90.00
_cell.angle_gamma   90.00
#
_symmetry.space_group_name_H-M   'P 1'
#
loop_
_entity.id
_entity.type
_entity.pdbx_description
1 polymer ?
#
loop_
_entity_poly.entity_id
_entity_poly.type
_entity_poly.pdbx_seq_one_letter_code
_entity_poly.pdbx_strand_id
1 'polypeptide(L)'
;MLAVVAVLAVSATASAEGLEFDSYTKAYWKAKELARPMLVILNPSAGEVSSEPIVAMEELRGDLKLSVLLNDYVVAVVDTGTEHGRKVHELFGAPELPRVVVIDERQEKQVYRTSETLTTAELRTVLTKYRDGVPESKPVHVNWSQPYRQPGYCPSCQRR
;
A
#
# COMPACT_ATOMS: atom_id res chain seq x y z
N MET A 1 45.95 8.51 -37.88
CA MET A 1 44.50 8.58 -38.18
C MET A 1 43.75 8.11 -36.95
N LEU A 2 42.91 8.97 -36.36
CA LEU A 2 42.19 8.72 -35.11
C LEU A 2 41.03 7.72 -35.31
N ALA A 3 40.93 6.71 -34.45
CA ALA A 3 39.79 5.80 -34.37
C ALA A 3 38.73 6.38 -33.44
N VAL A 4 37.53 6.63 -33.97
CA VAL A 4 36.37 7.07 -33.19
C VAL A 4 35.61 5.84 -32.74
N VAL A 5 35.63 5.55 -31.44
CA VAL A 5 34.82 4.49 -30.82
C VAL A 5 33.47 5.09 -30.47
N ALA A 6 32.44 4.74 -31.25
CA ALA A 6 31.06 5.12 -30.98
C ALA A 6 30.50 4.22 -29.87
N VAL A 7 30.31 4.76 -28.67
CA VAL A 7 29.58 4.08 -27.59
C VAL A 7 28.10 4.25 -27.86
N LEU A 8 27.47 3.20 -28.39
CA LEU A 8 26.01 3.10 -28.49
C LEU A 8 25.44 2.93 -27.07
N ALA A 9 24.92 4.01 -26.50
CA ALA A 9 24.11 3.96 -25.30
C ALA A 9 22.79 3.24 -25.62
N VAL A 10 22.70 1.95 -25.29
CA VAL A 10 21.43 1.21 -25.26
C VAL A 10 20.57 1.86 -24.17
N SER A 11 19.63 2.68 -24.59
CA SER A 11 18.57 3.17 -23.72
C SER A 11 17.63 1.99 -23.48
N ALA A 12 17.74 1.37 -22.31
CA ALA A 12 16.76 0.39 -21.86
C ALA A 12 15.43 1.11 -21.68
N THR A 13 14.59 1.09 -22.72
CA THR A 13 13.16 1.38 -22.59
C THR A 13 12.58 0.25 -21.74
N ALA A 14 12.57 0.45 -20.42
CA ALA A 14 11.75 -0.36 -19.52
C ALA A 14 10.31 -0.17 -20.00
N SER A 15 9.82 -1.16 -20.74
CA SER A 15 8.40 -1.28 -21.01
C SER A 15 7.73 -1.26 -19.64
N ALA A 16 6.82 -0.32 -19.42
CA ALA A 16 6.05 -0.26 -18.19
C ALA A 16 5.12 -1.47 -18.18
N GLU A 17 5.65 -2.64 -17.80
CA GLU A 17 4.83 -3.74 -17.32
C GLU A 17 3.99 -3.17 -16.18
N GLY A 18 2.67 -3.32 -16.27
CA GLY A 18 1.76 -2.80 -15.27
C GLY A 18 2.20 -3.26 -13.89
N LEU A 19 2.36 -2.33 -12.95
CA LEU A 19 2.69 -2.65 -11.56
C LEU A 19 1.43 -3.07 -10.78
N GLU A 20 0.50 -3.74 -11.47
CA GLU A 20 -0.83 -4.11 -10.98
C GLU A 20 -0.94 -5.63 -10.99
N PHE A 21 -1.39 -6.20 -9.87
CA PHE A 21 -1.44 -7.63 -9.68
C PHE A 21 -2.74 -8.05 -8.99
N ASP A 22 -3.27 -9.20 -9.40
CA ASP A 22 -4.35 -9.92 -8.71
C ASP A 22 -3.82 -10.75 -7.51
N SER A 23 -2.51 -10.97 -7.48
CA SER A 23 -1.83 -11.79 -6.49
C SER A 23 -0.95 -10.93 -5.59
N TYR A 24 -1.30 -10.91 -4.30
CA TYR A 24 -0.47 -10.32 -3.24
C TYR A 24 0.99 -10.79 -3.32
N THR A 25 1.24 -12.09 -3.52
CA THR A 25 2.60 -12.64 -3.53
C THR A 25 3.43 -12.09 -4.68
N LYS A 26 2.86 -11.96 -5.87
CA LYS A 26 3.56 -11.39 -7.04
C LYS A 26 3.88 -9.91 -6.80
N ALA A 27 2.89 -9.14 -6.34
CA ALA A 27 3.07 -7.74 -6.01
C ALA A 27 4.12 -7.52 -4.92
N TYR A 28 4.11 -8.32 -3.85
CA TYR A 28 5.08 -8.22 -2.77
C TYR A 28 6.51 -8.40 -3.27
N TRP A 29 6.77 -9.43 -4.08
CA TRP A 29 8.11 -9.66 -4.64
C TRP A 29 8.51 -8.55 -5.61
N LYS A 30 7.58 -8.06 -6.43
CA LYS A 30 7.87 -6.95 -7.34
C LYS A 30 8.15 -5.65 -6.58
N ALA A 31 7.42 -5.37 -5.51
CA ALA A 31 7.62 -4.22 -4.67
C ALA A 31 8.97 -4.26 -3.93
N LYS A 32 9.37 -5.45 -3.44
CA LYS A 32 10.72 -5.71 -2.91
C LYS A 32 11.81 -5.49 -3.96
N GLU A 33 11.65 -6.03 -5.16
CA GLU A 33 12.60 -5.89 -6.27
C GLU A 33 12.82 -4.43 -6.66
N LEU A 34 11.75 -3.65 -6.71
CA LEU A 34 11.77 -2.25 -7.12
C LEU A 34 12.04 -1.26 -5.98
N ALA A 35 12.08 -1.72 -4.73
CA ALA A 35 12.11 -0.88 -3.53
C ALA A 35 11.02 0.21 -3.57
N ARG A 36 9.77 -0.21 -3.80
CA ARG A 36 8.61 0.69 -3.91
C ARG A 36 7.55 0.38 -2.87
N PRO A 37 6.80 1.38 -2.40
CA PRO A 37 5.65 1.12 -1.54
C PRO A 37 4.59 0.30 -2.29
N MET A 38 3.84 -0.49 -1.54
CA MET A 38 2.80 -1.37 -2.10
C MET A 38 1.43 -0.93 -1.61
N LEU A 39 0.51 -0.69 -2.55
CA LEU A 39 -0.91 -0.50 -2.27
C LEU A 39 -1.61 -1.86 -2.36
N VAL A 40 -2.26 -2.28 -1.28
CA VAL A 40 -3.03 -3.53 -1.22
C VAL A 40 -4.49 -3.20 -1.00
N ILE A 41 -5.34 -3.76 -1.83
CA ILE A 41 -6.79 -3.62 -1.78
C ILE A 41 -7.37 -5.03 -1.67
N LEU A 42 -7.95 -5.35 -0.52
CA LEU A 42 -8.67 -6.60 -0.29
C LEU A 42 -10.15 -6.33 -0.51
N ASN A 43 -10.71 -6.88 -1.58
CA ASN A 43 -12.12 -6.72 -1.91
C ASN A 43 -12.93 -7.90 -1.36
N PRO A 44 -14.22 -7.70 -1.02
CA PRO A 44 -15.14 -8.82 -0.76
C PRO A 44 -15.22 -9.76 -1.97
N SER A 45 -15.66 -10.99 -1.73
CA SER A 45 -15.86 -12.00 -2.77
C SER A 45 -16.73 -11.44 -3.90
N ALA A 46 -16.24 -11.45 -5.14
CA ALA A 46 -16.94 -10.89 -6.29
C ALA A 46 -18.30 -11.55 -6.60
N GLY A 47 -18.56 -12.73 -6.01
CA GLY A 47 -19.81 -13.49 -6.15
C GLY A 47 -20.79 -13.37 -4.97
N GLU A 48 -20.41 -12.69 -3.88
CA GLU A 48 -21.35 -12.42 -2.78
C GLU A 48 -22.05 -11.09 -3.03
N VAL A 49 -23.35 -11.02 -2.70
CA VAL A 49 -24.11 -9.76 -2.69
C VAL A 49 -23.61 -8.93 -1.49
N SER A 50 -22.40 -8.42 -1.61
CA SER A 50 -21.86 -7.44 -0.68
C SER A 50 -22.56 -6.11 -0.94
N SER A 51 -23.02 -5.48 0.13
CA SER A 51 -23.51 -4.09 0.05
C SER A 51 -22.37 -3.09 -0.10
N GLU A 52 -21.13 -3.54 0.14
CA GLU A 52 -19.93 -2.71 0.09
C GLU A 52 -19.34 -2.66 -1.33
N PRO A 53 -18.93 -1.46 -1.79
CA PRO A 53 -18.40 -1.28 -3.14
C PRO A 53 -17.06 -2.02 -3.32
N ILE A 54 -16.92 -2.71 -4.45
CA ILE A 54 -15.65 -3.29 -4.90
C ILE A 54 -14.76 -2.17 -5.42
N VAL A 55 -13.54 -2.05 -4.91
CA VAL A 55 -12.56 -1.08 -5.42
C VAL A 55 -11.81 -1.73 -6.58
N ALA A 56 -12.20 -1.39 -7.81
CA ALA A 56 -11.64 -1.95 -9.04
C ALA A 56 -10.53 -1.06 -9.62
N MET A 57 -9.55 -1.67 -10.31
CA MET A 57 -8.44 -0.93 -10.92
C MET A 57 -8.92 0.07 -11.98
N GLU A 58 -9.99 -0.25 -12.70
CA GLU A 58 -10.58 0.59 -13.73
C GLU A 58 -11.09 1.92 -13.15
N GLU A 59 -11.70 1.88 -11.96
CA GLU A 59 -12.14 3.08 -11.25
C GLU A 59 -10.95 3.93 -10.81
N LEU A 60 -9.91 3.27 -10.26
CA LEU A 60 -8.69 3.95 -9.81
C LEU A 60 -7.93 4.61 -10.97
N ARG A 61 -7.92 3.99 -12.15
CA ARG A 61 -7.27 4.51 -13.36
C ARG A 61 -8.13 5.55 -14.10
N GLY A 62 -9.43 5.60 -13.83
CA GLY A 62 -10.34 6.60 -14.42
C GLY A 62 -10.01 8.05 -14.04
N ASP A 63 -9.38 8.27 -12.89
CA ASP A 63 -8.89 9.59 -12.47
C ASP A 63 -7.42 9.80 -12.91
N LEU A 64 -7.17 10.84 -13.71
CA LEU A 64 -5.83 11.14 -14.23
C LEU A 64 -4.80 11.48 -13.14
N LYS A 65 -5.21 12.10 -12.03
CA LYS A 65 -4.27 12.47 -10.96
C LYS A 65 -3.91 11.25 -10.12
N LEU A 66 -4.91 10.40 -9.86
CA LEU A 66 -4.73 9.15 -9.15
C LEU A 66 -3.89 8.18 -9.97
N SER A 67 -4.16 8.05 -11.27
CA SER A 67 -3.40 7.15 -12.15
C SER A 67 -1.92 7.51 -12.25
N VAL A 68 -1.57 8.79 -12.18
CA VAL A 68 -0.18 9.24 -12.09
C VAL A 68 0.46 8.80 -10.77
N LEU A 69 -0.23 8.98 -9.65
CA LEU A 69 0.27 8.55 -8.34
C LEU A 69 0.43 7.04 -8.23
N LEU A 70 -0.49 6.26 -8.81
CA LEU A 70 -0.41 4.79 -8.80
C LEU A 70 0.85 4.26 -9.48
N ASN A 71 1.49 5.05 -10.36
CA ASN A 71 2.76 4.66 -10.97
C ASN A 71 3.94 4.66 -9.98
N ASP A 72 3.80 5.29 -8.82
CA ASP A 72 4.80 5.28 -7.74
C ASP A 72 4.65 4.04 -6.84
N TYR A 73 3.57 3.28 -7.01
CA TYR A 73 3.23 2.12 -6.18
C TYR A 73 3.28 0.82 -6.99
N VAL A 74 3.48 -0.29 -6.27
CA VAL A 74 3.03 -1.60 -6.74
C VAL A 74 1.64 -1.87 -6.16
N VAL A 75 0.67 -2.17 -7.00
CA VAL A 75 -0.73 -2.32 -6.61
C VAL A 75 -1.13 -3.80 -6.64
N ALA A 76 -1.73 -4.27 -5.56
CA ALA A 76 -2.39 -5.57 -5.48
C ALA A 76 -3.88 -5.37 -5.22
N VAL A 77 -4.72 -5.83 -6.14
CA VAL A 77 -6.17 -5.90 -5.96
C VAL A 77 -6.56 -7.36 -5.82
N VAL A 78 -6.90 -7.75 -4.60
CA VAL A 78 -7.08 -9.15 -4.22
C VAL A 78 -8.54 -9.43 -3.93
N ASP A 79 -9.11 -10.40 -4.63
CA ASP A 79 -10.43 -10.94 -4.34
C ASP A 79 -10.34 -11.95 -3.18
N THR A 80 -10.97 -11.62 -2.05
CA THR A 80 -10.98 -12.46 -0.85
C THR A 80 -11.87 -13.70 -0.96
N GLY A 81 -12.67 -13.85 -2.02
CA GLY A 81 -13.39 -15.09 -2.34
C GLY A 81 -12.48 -16.21 -2.85
N THR A 82 -11.31 -15.87 -3.40
CA THR A 82 -10.32 -16.84 -3.88
C THR A 82 -9.58 -17.53 -2.74
N GLU A 83 -9.05 -18.74 -2.96
CA GLU A 83 -8.26 -19.44 -1.92
C GLU A 83 -7.05 -18.61 -1.46
N HIS A 84 -6.35 -17.99 -2.42
CA HIS A 84 -5.23 -17.10 -2.13
C HIS A 84 -5.68 -15.86 -1.34
N GLY A 85 -6.75 -15.20 -1.79
CA GLY A 85 -7.28 -14.01 -1.14
C GLY A 85 -7.79 -14.24 0.28
N ARG A 86 -8.43 -15.38 0.57
CA ARG A 86 -8.80 -15.75 1.95
C ARG A 86 -7.59 -15.82 2.88
N LYS A 87 -6.51 -16.49 2.44
CA LYS A 87 -5.27 -16.58 3.22
C LYS A 87 -4.64 -15.20 3.42
N VAL A 88 -4.63 -14.35 2.40
CA VAL A 88 -4.13 -12.98 2.51
C VAL A 88 -4.98 -12.17 3.49
N HIS A 89 -6.31 -12.29 3.43
CA HIS A 89 -7.21 -11.61 4.35
C HIS A 89 -6.96 -12.00 5.82
N GLU A 90 -6.80 -13.31 6.08
CA GLU A 90 -6.43 -13.84 7.39
C GLU A 90 -5.10 -13.28 7.89
N LEU A 91 -4.06 -13.27 7.05
CA LEU A 91 -2.74 -12.73 7.39
C LEU A 91 -2.77 -11.25 7.73
N PHE A 92 -3.65 -10.50 7.09
CA PHE A 92 -3.83 -9.08 7.36
C PHE A 92 -4.60 -8.82 8.66
N GLY A 93 -5.27 -9.84 9.22
CA GLY A 93 -6.01 -9.75 10.49
C GLY A 93 -7.15 -8.74 10.45
N ALA A 94 -7.78 -8.54 9.29
CA ALA A 94 -8.96 -7.69 9.19
C ALA A 94 -10.25 -8.51 9.27
N PRO A 95 -11.26 -8.04 10.01
CA PRO A 95 -12.62 -8.54 9.87
C PRO A 95 -13.40 -7.81 8.76
N GLU A 96 -13.07 -6.55 8.46
CA GLU A 96 -13.88 -5.66 7.62
C GLU A 96 -13.31 -5.48 6.22
N LEU A 97 -14.18 -5.60 5.22
CA LEU A 97 -13.89 -5.45 3.79
C LEU A 97 -14.83 -4.37 3.17
N PRO A 98 -14.40 -3.66 2.11
CA PRO A 98 -13.08 -3.71 1.50
C PRO A 98 -12.00 -3.14 2.43
N ARG A 99 -10.76 -3.60 2.27
CA ARG A 99 -9.64 -3.11 3.07
C ARG A 99 -8.53 -2.55 2.21
N VAL A 100 -8.13 -1.31 2.51
CA VAL A 100 -7.05 -0.60 1.83
C VAL A 100 -5.86 -0.49 2.76
N VAL A 101 -4.68 -0.92 2.29
CA VAL A 101 -3.44 -0.90 3.05
C VAL A 101 -2.31 -0.35 2.20
N VAL A 102 -1.47 0.50 2.78
CA VAL A 102 -0.18 0.88 2.19
C VAL A 102 0.93 0.25 3.00
N ILE A 103 1.82 -0.48 2.33
CA ILE A 103 3.02 -1.09 2.91
C ILE A 103 4.24 -0.27 2.46
N ASP A 104 5.17 -0.03 3.38
CA ASP A 104 6.41 0.71 3.10
C ASP A 104 7.27 0.11 1.98
N GLU A 105 8.22 0.90 1.46
CA GLU A 105 9.13 0.46 0.39
C GLU A 105 9.95 -0.78 0.76
N ARG A 106 10.18 -0.97 2.06
CA ARG A 106 10.90 -2.12 2.61
C ARG A 106 10.00 -3.33 2.78
N GLN A 107 8.70 -3.22 2.56
CA GLN A 107 7.72 -4.30 2.73
C GLN A 107 7.76 -4.92 4.15
N GLU A 108 8.03 -4.09 5.15
CA GLU A 108 8.17 -4.44 6.57
C GLU A 108 7.01 -3.91 7.41
N LYS A 109 6.37 -2.80 7.02
CA LYS A 109 5.34 -2.12 7.82
C LYS A 109 4.13 -1.69 7.00
N GLN A 110 2.94 -1.95 7.54
CA GLN A 110 1.69 -1.31 7.09
C GLN A 110 1.68 0.15 7.61
N VAL A 111 2.08 1.10 6.76
CA VAL A 111 2.14 2.54 7.11
C VAL A 111 0.78 3.22 7.09
N TYR A 112 -0.19 2.60 6.40
CA TYR A 112 -1.60 2.99 6.39
C TYR A 112 -2.49 1.76 6.29
N ARG A 113 -3.64 1.78 6.96
CA ARG A 113 -4.68 0.75 6.85
C ARG A 113 -6.05 1.37 7.18
N THR A 114 -7.05 1.06 6.38
CA THR A 114 -8.45 1.40 6.67
C THR A 114 -9.39 0.37 6.05
N SER A 115 -10.55 0.18 6.67
CA SER A 115 -11.69 -0.51 6.05
C SER A 115 -12.85 0.46 5.76
N GLU A 116 -12.66 1.76 6.03
CA GLU A 116 -13.62 2.80 5.65
C GLU A 116 -13.60 3.02 4.14
N THR A 117 -14.77 3.30 3.55
CA THR A 117 -14.88 3.70 2.15
C THR A 117 -14.14 5.03 1.95
N LEU A 118 -13.11 5.02 1.10
CA LEU A 118 -12.36 6.22 0.73
C LEU A 118 -12.92 6.80 -0.55
N THR A 119 -13.20 8.10 -0.54
CA THR A 119 -13.38 8.85 -1.79
C THR A 119 -12.07 8.91 -2.58
N THR A 120 -12.15 9.15 -3.89
CA THR A 120 -10.96 9.34 -4.75
C THR A 120 -10.02 10.44 -4.21
N ALA A 121 -10.57 11.50 -3.61
CA ALA A 121 -9.79 12.60 -3.05
C ALA A 121 -9.04 12.20 -1.76
N GLU A 122 -9.68 11.41 -0.91
CA GLU A 122 -9.05 10.87 0.32
C GLU A 122 -7.97 9.85 -0.03
N LEU A 123 -8.25 8.93 -0.95
CA LEU A 123 -7.26 7.97 -1.42
C LEU A 123 -6.05 8.69 -2.03
N ARG A 124 -6.26 9.72 -2.85
CA ARG A 124 -5.17 10.55 -3.37
C ARG A 124 -4.35 11.20 -2.26
N THR A 125 -5.00 11.68 -1.21
CA THR A 125 -4.32 12.30 -0.05
C THR A 125 -3.44 11.27 0.66
N VAL A 126 -3.96 10.07 0.89
CA VAL A 126 -3.22 8.94 1.45
C VAL A 126 -2.03 8.58 0.57
N LEU A 127 -2.23 8.37 -0.73
CA LEU A 127 -1.14 7.99 -1.65
C LEU A 127 -0.10 9.10 -1.83
N THR A 128 -0.49 10.37 -1.73
CA THR A 128 0.48 11.48 -1.73
C THR A 128 1.31 11.45 -0.46
N LYS A 129 0.67 11.21 0.69
CA LYS A 129 1.29 11.21 2.01
C LYS A 129 2.33 10.09 2.16
N TYR A 130 2.04 8.89 1.65
CA TYR A 130 2.90 7.70 1.80
C TYR A 130 3.71 7.36 0.54
N ARG A 131 3.82 8.30 -0.42
CA ARG A 131 4.48 8.08 -1.71
C ARG A 131 5.91 7.60 -1.59
N ASP A 132 6.63 8.11 -0.61
CA ASP A 132 8.04 7.76 -0.42
C ASP A 132 8.20 6.47 0.42
N GLY A 133 7.09 5.81 0.79
CA GLY A 133 7.10 4.57 1.56
C GLY A 133 7.70 4.71 2.96
N VAL A 134 7.98 5.91 3.46
CA VAL A 134 8.63 6.09 4.76
C VAL A 134 7.59 6.01 5.88
N PRO A 135 7.77 5.13 6.89
CA PRO A 135 6.93 5.15 8.08
C PRO A 135 7.08 6.51 8.77
N GLU A 136 5.98 7.17 9.13
CA GLU A 136 6.06 8.34 10.01
C GLU A 136 6.71 7.91 11.33
N SER A 137 8.00 8.20 11.49
CA SER A 137 8.63 8.22 12.80
C SER A 137 8.10 9.48 13.47
N LYS A 138 6.91 9.42 14.09
CA LYS A 138 6.58 10.46 15.06
C LYS A 138 7.54 10.24 16.23
N PRO A 139 8.53 11.12 16.49
CA PRO A 139 9.20 11.08 17.77
C PRO A 139 8.09 11.33 18.80
N VAL A 140 7.83 10.33 19.64
CA VAL A 140 7.02 10.58 20.83
C VAL A 140 7.87 11.50 21.70
N HIS A 141 7.65 12.81 21.60
CA HIS A 141 8.13 13.74 22.59
C HIS A 141 7.37 13.47 23.89
N VAL A 142 7.87 12.50 24.65
CA VAL A 142 7.49 12.33 26.06
C VAL A 142 7.97 13.58 26.79
N ASN A 143 7.04 14.50 27.03
CA ASN A 143 7.30 15.62 27.91
C ASN A 143 7.25 15.12 29.36
N TRP A 144 8.42 14.75 29.89
CA TRP A 144 8.60 14.27 31.27
C TRP A 144 8.22 15.30 32.35
N SER A 145 7.92 16.55 31.97
CA SER A 145 7.52 17.62 32.90
C SER A 145 6.01 17.83 33.01
N GLN A 146 5.17 17.09 32.27
CA GLN A 146 3.72 17.15 32.43
C GLN A 146 3.22 16.06 33.39
N PRO A 147 2.56 16.40 34.50
CA PRO A 147 1.89 15.42 35.34
C PRO A 147 0.74 14.78 34.54
N TYR A 148 0.80 13.45 34.40
CA TYR A 148 -0.18 12.62 33.70
C TYR A 148 -1.60 12.89 34.21
N ARG A 149 -2.40 13.64 33.44
CA ARG A 149 -3.84 13.84 33.68
C ARG A 149 -4.71 12.90 32.83
N GLN A 150 -4.32 11.63 32.71
CA GLN A 150 -5.22 10.61 32.17
C GLN A 150 -5.29 9.43 33.14
N PRO A 151 -6.44 9.22 33.81
CA PRO A 151 -6.66 8.01 34.60
C PRO A 151 -6.58 6.80 33.67
N GLY A 152 -5.64 5.89 33.91
CA GLY A 152 -5.63 4.55 33.30
C GLY A 152 -4.49 4.23 32.31
N TYR A 153 -3.58 5.16 31.98
CA TYR A 153 -2.43 4.82 31.13
C TYR A 153 -1.17 4.54 31.97
N CYS A 154 -0.83 3.26 32.13
CA CYS A 154 0.41 2.79 32.75
C CYS A 154 1.26 2.04 31.70
N PRO A 155 2.31 2.68 31.13
CA PRO A 155 3.16 2.07 30.10
C PRO A 155 3.97 0.86 30.61
N SER A 156 4.27 0.82 31.91
CA SER A 156 5.04 -0.26 32.55
C SER A 156 4.18 -1.46 32.98
N CYS A 157 2.86 -1.33 32.96
CA CYS A 157 1.95 -2.38 33.42
C CYS A 157 1.60 -3.42 32.33
N GLN A 158 2.03 -3.19 31.08
CA GLN A 158 1.74 -4.08 29.93
C GLN A 158 2.76 -5.21 29.74
N ARG A 159 3.82 -5.26 30.55
CA ARG A 159 4.75 -6.40 30.56
C ARG A 159 4.52 -7.25 31.81
N ARG A 160 3.61 -8.21 31.68
CA ARG A 160 3.65 -9.47 32.44
C ARG A 160 3.45 -10.61 31.47
#